data_AF-A0A356IC18-F1
#
_entry.id   AF-A0A356IC18-F1
#
_cell.length_a   1.000
_cell.length_b   1.000
_cell.length_c   1.000
_cell.angle_alpha   90.00
_cell.angle_beta   90.00
_cell.angle_gamma   90.00
#
_symmetry.space_group_name_H-M   'P 1'
#
loop_
_entity.id
_entity.type
_entity.pdbx_description
1 polymer ?
#
loop_
_entity_poly.entity_id
_entity_poly.type
_entity_poly.pdbx_seq_one_letter_code
_entity_poly.pdbx_strand_id
1 'polypeptide(L)' 'MLLNTDQYNWDHTRAQVVLNWCLSQSNVIVIPKSNSVDRTIENCEASGWSLSPRQVTALNAVYPNGLYSYQELHLLI' A
#
# COMPACT_ATOMS: atom_id res chain seq x y z
N MET A 1 -3.93 10.98 8.39
CA MET A 1 -5.22 11.24 7.73
C MET A 1 -5.33 10.27 6.57
N LEU A 2 -5.46 9.00 6.93
CA LEU A 2 -4.96 7.85 6.18
C LEU A 2 -6.10 7.26 5.38
N LEU A 3 -5.94 7.17 4.05
CA LEU A 3 -6.73 6.34 3.12
C LEU A 3 -8.12 5.94 3.66
N ASN A 4 -9.08 6.86 3.61
CA ASN A 4 -10.48 6.49 3.82
C ASN A 4 -10.90 5.62 2.64
N THR A 5 -10.87 4.31 2.84
CA THR A 5 -11.25 3.31 1.84
C THR A 5 -12.70 3.48 1.39
N ASP A 6 -13.51 4.10 2.24
CA ASP A 6 -14.93 4.36 1.99
C ASP A 6 -15.15 5.40 0.88
N GLN A 7 -14.15 6.24 0.58
CA GLN A 7 -14.30 7.32 -0.43
C GLN A 7 -14.12 6.86 -1.88
N TYR A 8 -13.53 5.68 -2.11
CA TYR A 8 -13.15 5.21 -3.44
C TYR A 8 -13.62 3.78 -3.74
N ASN A 9 -14.42 3.17 -2.84
CA ASN A 9 -14.93 1.81 -2.93
C ASN A 9 -13.83 0.80 -3.32
N TRP A 10 -12.83 0.66 -2.44
CA TRP A 10 -11.76 -0.31 -2.63
C TRP A 10 -12.22 -1.68 -2.18
N ASP A 11 -12.03 -2.69 -3.02
CA ASP A 11 -12.29 -4.11 -2.67
C ASP A 11 -11.15 -4.73 -1.85
N HIS A 12 -10.22 -3.89 -1.34
CA HIS A 12 -8.98 -4.31 -0.69
C HIS A 12 -8.74 -3.58 0.63
N THR A 13 -8.03 -4.21 1.55
CA THR A 13 -7.71 -3.60 2.84
C THR A 13 -6.72 -2.45 2.68
N ARG A 14 -6.66 -1.55 3.67
CA ARG A 14 -5.69 -0.44 3.65
C ARG A 14 -4.25 -0.91 3.51
N ALA A 15 -3.89 -2.01 4.17
CA ALA A 15 -2.56 -2.61 4.08
C ALA A 15 -2.28 -3.08 2.65
N GLN A 16 -3.25 -3.75 2.02
CA GLN A 16 -3.13 -4.18 0.63
C GLN A 16 -2.98 -3.01 -0.34
N VAL A 17 -3.77 -1.94 -0.17
CA VAL A 17 -3.67 -0.74 -1.02
C VAL A 17 -2.28 -0.08 -0.89
N VAL A 18 -1.76 0.03 0.33
CA VAL A 18 -0.41 0.58 0.58
C VAL A 18 0.67 -0.28 -0.03
N LEU A 19 0.62 -1.60 0.17
CA LEU A 19 1.61 -2.52 -0.36
C LEU A 19 1.59 -2.53 -1.89
N ASN A 20 0.40 -2.54 -2.51
CA ASN A 20 0.27 -2.46 -3.96
C ASN A 20 0.84 -1.15 -4.51
N TRP A 21 0.62 -0.03 -3.80
CA TRP A 21 1.20 1.26 -4.18
C TRP A 21 2.72 1.25 -4.12
N CYS A 22 3.31 0.68 -3.07
CA CYS A 22 4.77 0.51 -2.99
C CYS A 22 5.30 -0.38 -4.13
N LEU A 23 4.60 -1.47 -4.47
CA LEU A 23 4.94 -2.36 -5.58
C LEU A 23 4.82 -1.67 -6.96
N SER A 24 3.98 -0.64 -7.09
CA SER A 24 3.82 0.12 -8.33
C SER A 24 4.99 1.07 -8.63
N GLN A 25 5.84 1.34 -7.64
CA GLN A 25 6.99 2.22 -7.80
C GLN A 25 8.13 1.52 -8.55
N SER A 26 8.85 2.25 -9.40
CA SER A 26 9.98 1.68 -10.12
C SER A 26 11.13 1.33 -9.17
N ASN A 27 11.71 0.14 -9.38
CA ASN A 27 12.86 -0.36 -8.61
C ASN A 27 12.61 -0.50 -7.10
N VAL A 28 11.37 -0.70 -6.67
CA VAL A 28 11.01 -0.96 -5.27
C VAL A 28 10.70 -2.44 -5.07
N ILE A 29 11.28 -3.03 -4.03
CA ILE A 29 10.89 -4.34 -3.49
C ILE A 29 10.30 -4.10 -2.11
N VAL A 30 9.10 -4.64 -1.88
CA VAL A 30 8.38 -4.46 -0.61
C VAL A 30 8.61 -5.67 0.28
N ILE A 31 9.08 -5.42 1.51
CA ILE A 31 9.35 -6.46 2.51
C ILE A 31 8.50 -6.17 3.75
N PRO A 32 7.22 -6.61 3.78
CA PRO A 32 6.35 -6.39 4.93
C PRO A 32 6.74 -7.32 6.09
N LYS A 33 6.77 -6.77 7.31
CA LYS A 33 7.02 -7.54 8.53
C LYS A 33 5.70 -7.88 9.20
N SER A 34 5.43 -9.16 9.41
CA SER A 34 4.31 -9.62 10.25
C SER A 34 4.78 -10.69 11.22
N ASN A 35 4.12 -10.78 12.38
CA ASN A 35 4.23 -11.91 13.31
C ASN A 35 2.96 -12.80 13.34
N SER A 36 2.00 -12.51 12.46
CA SER A 36 0.75 -13.27 12.29
C SER A 36 0.72 -13.91 10.90
N VAL A 37 0.29 -15.17 10.86
CA VAL A 37 0.10 -15.91 9.60
C VAL A 37 -0.98 -15.25 8.76
N ASP A 38 -2.13 -14.91 9.35
CA ASP A 38 -3.25 -14.30 8.63
C ASP A 38 -2.85 -12.96 7.99
N ARG A 39 -2.10 -12.13 8.73
CA ARG A 39 -1.58 -10.86 8.21
C ARG A 39 -0.51 -11.05 7.14
N THR A 40 0.28 -12.11 7.23
CA THR A 40 1.24 -12.47 6.18
C THR A 40 0.50 -12.84 4.89
N ILE A 41 -0.56 -13.63 4.99
CA ILE A 41 -1.41 -14.01 3.86
C ILE A 41 -2.06 -12.77 3.25
N GLU A 42 -2.69 -11.92 4.06
CA GLU A 42 -3.32 -10.67 3.61
C GLU A 42 -2.32 -9.75 2.89
N ASN A 43 -1.09 -9.62 3.42
CA ASN A 43 -0.04 -8.81 2.81
C ASN A 43 0.39 -9.38 1.43
N CYS A 44 0.45 -10.70 1.28
CA CYS A 44 0.77 -11.34 0.00
C CYS A 44 -0.29 -11.09 -1.08
N GLU A 45 -1.57 -11.04 -0.70
CA GLU A 45 -2.70 -10.77 -1.61
C GLU A 45 -2.64 -9.36 -2.24
N ALA A 46 -1.85 -8.44 -1.67
CA ALA A 46 -1.60 -7.13 -2.26
C ALA A 46 -0.89 -7.20 -3.63
N SER A 47 -0.21 -8.30 -3.94
CA SER A 47 0.54 -8.47 -5.20
C SER A 47 -0.30 -8.98 -6.38
N GLY A 48 -1.52 -9.47 -6.12
CA GLY A 48 -2.36 -10.15 -7.13
C GLY A 48 -3.12 -9.22 -8.08
N TRP A 49 -2.99 -7.90 -7.92
CA TRP A 49 -3.72 -6.89 -8.68
C TRP A 49 -2.87 -5.64 -8.87
N SER A 50 -3.42 -4.60 -9.50
CA SER A 50 -2.68 -3.35 -9.69
C SER A 50 -3.60 -2.14 -9.57
N LEU A 51 -3.10 -1.13 -8.88
CA LEU A 51 -3.70 0.20 -8.86
C LEU A 51 -3.74 0.80 -10.27
N SER A 52 -4.83 1.47 -10.60
CA SER A 52 -4.90 2.25 -11.85
C SER A 52 -3.92 3.43 -11.82
N PRO A 53 -3.48 3.95 -12.99
CA PRO A 53 -2.59 5.12 -13.03
C PRO A 53 -3.14 6.34 -12.29
N ARG A 54 -4.47 6.54 -12.30
CA ARG A 54 -5.14 7.62 -11.57
C ARG A 54 -4.99 7.46 -10.05
N GLN A 55 -5.15 6.23 -9.55
CA GLN A 55 -5.00 5.91 -8.14
C GLN A 55 -3.54 6.06 -7.68
N VAL A 56 -2.57 5.58 -8.47
CA VAL A 56 -1.14 5.78 -8.19
C VAL A 56 -0.81 7.28 -8.14
N THR A 57 -1.30 8.07 -9.09
CA THR A 57 -1.10 9.53 -9.11
C THR A 57 -1.68 10.20 -7.86
N ALA A 58 -2.89 9.82 -7.45
CA ALA A 58 -3.53 10.36 -6.25
C ALA A 58 -2.72 10.03 -4.98
N LEU A 59 -2.20 8.81 -4.88
CA LEU A 59 -1.38 8.38 -3.75
C LEU A 59 -0.02 9.09 -3.73
N ASN A 60 0.64 9.26 -4.88
CA ASN A 60 1.90 10.00 -4.99
C ASN A 60 1.77 11.46 -4.57
N ALA A 61 0.60 12.08 -4.78
CA ALA A 61 0.33 13.46 -4.35
C ALA A 61 0.21 13.59 -2.83
N VAL A 62 -0.24 12.54 -2.14
CA VAL A 62 -0.37 12.49 -0.67
C VAL A 62 0.93 12.03 -0.02
N TYR A 63 1.59 11.04 -0.62
CA TYR A 63 2.82 10.41 -0.14
C TYR A 63 3.94 10.58 -1.18
N PRO A 64 4.59 11.75 -1.23
CA PRO A 64 5.65 11.99 -2.19
C PRO A 64 6.81 11.01 -1.99
N ASN A 65 7.43 10.61 -3.10
CA ASN A 65 8.51 9.63 -3.13
C ASN A 65 9.72 10.14 -2.32
N GLY A 66 9.91 9.59 -1.13
CA GLY A 66 11.01 9.91 -0.23
C GLY A 66 11.01 8.99 0.99
N LEU A 67 12.18 8.72 1.56
CA LEU A 67 12.35 7.79 2.69
C LEU A 67 11.46 8.10 3.91
N TYR A 68 11.04 9.36 4.06
CA TYR A 68 10.15 9.80 5.13
C TYR A 68 8.68 9.35 4.95
N SER A 69 8.20 9.06 3.73
CA SER A 69 6.83 8.59 3.54
C SER A 69 6.66 7.12 3.97
N TYR A 70 7.71 6.31 3.84
CA TYR A 70 7.69 4.88 4.21
C TYR A 70 7.72 4.64 5.73
N GLN A 71 8.22 5.59 6.52
CA GLN A 71 8.19 5.49 7.98
C GLN A 71 6.76 5.55 8.54
N GLU A 72 5.85 6.27 7.89
CA GLU A 72 4.44 6.29 8.31
C GLU A 72 3.70 4.99 7.93
N LEU A 73 4.21 4.25 6.94
CA LEU A 73 3.63 2.97 6.52
C LEU A 73 3.91 1.84 7.51
N HIS A 74 4.91 1.98 8.39
CA HIS A 74 5.20 1.01 9.45
C HIS A 74 4.02 0.78 10.40
N LEU A 75 3.03 1.69 10.43
CA LEU A 75 1.80 1.53 11.22
C LEU A 75 0.70 0.73 10.49
N LEU A 76 0.90 0.40 9.22
CA LEU A 76 -0.13 -0.20 8.35
C LEU A 76 0.19 -1.64 7.91
N ILE A 77 1.44 -2.10 8.06
CA ILE A 77 1.92 -3.42 7.58
C ILE A 77 2.60 -4.25 8.66
#